data_AF-A0A077WY45-F1
#
_entry.id   AF-A0A077WY45-F1
#
_cell.length_a   1.000
_cell.length_b   1.000
_cell.length_c   1.000
_cell.angle_alpha   90.00
_cell.angle_beta   90.00
_cell.angle_gamma   90.00
#
_symmetry.space_group_name_H-M   'P 1'
#
loop_
_entity.id
_entity.type
_entity.pdbx_description
1 polymer ?
#
loop_
_entity_poly.entity_id
_entity_poly.type
_entity_poly.pdbx_seq_one_letter_code
_entity_poly.pdbx_strand_id
1 'polypeptide(L)'
;MSFRIAPAAHPEKNTKSTIDTTHAEFGGHDALRYGTRSIKTEVLAGHPLEQRLDQWQESQWELKLNMARQVHGMHAPIKMMMEKDIVSKRQRMPVMPSSNLHLDILMGKDETIDFEDFLNDPNMSTDIIDIHGAMEHKLNLKV
;
A
#
# COMPACT_ATOMS: atom_id res chain seq x y z
N MET A 1 16.98 6.89 16.62
CA MET A 1 17.02 6.70 15.16
C MET A 1 17.82 5.44 14.89
N SER A 2 17.24 4.43 14.26
CA SER A 2 17.93 3.15 14.01
C SER A 2 18.09 2.90 12.52
N PHE A 3 19.32 2.63 12.08
CA PHE A 3 19.61 2.17 10.73
C PHE A 3 19.29 0.68 10.64
N ARG A 4 18.04 0.35 10.32
CA ARG A 4 17.62 -1.03 10.15
C ARG A 4 17.56 -1.36 8.67
N ILE A 5 18.31 -2.39 8.28
CA ILE A 5 18.31 -2.91 6.91
C ILE A 5 17.08 -3.80 6.69
N ALA A 6 16.62 -4.49 7.74
CA ALA A 6 15.44 -5.34 7.69
C ALA A 6 14.32 -4.80 8.60
N PRO A 7 13.04 -4.92 8.18
CA PRO A 7 11.89 -4.63 9.03
C PRO A 7 11.97 -5.38 10.37
N ALA A 8 11.49 -4.71 11.42
CA ALA A 8 11.41 -5.32 12.75
C ALA A 8 10.46 -6.52 12.73
N ALA A 9 10.78 -7.59 13.48
CA ALA A 9 9.78 -8.61 13.78
C ALA A 9 8.72 -7.96 14.67
N HIS A 10 7.56 -7.60 14.10
CA HIS A 10 6.42 -7.13 14.88
C HIS A 10 5.67 -8.30 15.49
N PRO A 11 5.06 -8.12 16.67
CA PRO A 11 4.13 -9.11 17.19
C PRO A 11 2.94 -9.21 16.23
N GLU A 12 2.47 -10.44 16.02
CA GLU A 12 1.38 -10.71 15.10
C GLU A 12 0.12 -9.92 15.46
N LYS A 13 -0.49 -9.26 14.45
CA LYS A 13 -1.79 -8.62 14.59
C LYS A 13 -2.87 -9.71 14.69
N ASN A 14 -2.99 -10.32 15.87
CA ASN A 14 -4.00 -11.34 16.17
C ASN A 14 -5.43 -10.79 16.31
N THR A 15 -5.66 -9.52 15.98
CA THR A 15 -6.97 -8.88 16.04
C THR A 15 -7.46 -8.56 14.63
N LYS A 16 -8.16 -9.49 14.00
CA LYS A 16 -8.92 -9.19 12.77
C LYS A 16 -10.28 -8.64 13.17
N SER A 17 -10.55 -7.39 12.83
CA SER A 17 -11.84 -6.72 13.08
C SER A 17 -12.79 -6.92 11.90
N THR A 18 -14.06 -7.19 12.19
CA THR A 18 -15.12 -7.30 11.18
C THR A 18 -15.60 -5.94 10.66
N ILE A 19 -15.14 -4.83 11.25
CA ILE A 19 -15.64 -3.47 10.97
C ILE A 19 -15.54 -3.12 9.48
N ASP A 20 -14.47 -3.56 8.80
CA ASP A 20 -14.24 -3.23 7.40
C ASP A 20 -15.08 -4.09 6.44
N THR A 21 -15.51 -5.28 6.87
CA THR A 21 -16.30 -6.22 6.05
C THR A 21 -17.78 -6.27 6.42
N THR A 22 -18.20 -5.53 7.46
CA THR A 22 -19.60 -5.50 7.89
C THR A 22 -20.49 -4.72 6.92
N HIS A 23 -21.66 -5.29 6.62
CA HIS A 23 -22.72 -4.61 5.92
C HIS A 23 -23.29 -3.48 6.79
N ALA A 24 -23.45 -2.29 6.21
CA ALA A 24 -23.85 -1.08 6.94
C ALA A 24 -25.19 -1.23 7.69
N GLU A 25 -26.17 -1.90 7.09
CA GLU A 25 -27.49 -2.09 7.69
C GLU A 25 -27.65 -3.37 8.53
N PHE A 26 -27.05 -4.48 8.09
CA PHE A 26 -27.26 -5.80 8.71
C PHE A 26 -26.21 -6.14 9.77
N GLY A 27 -25.13 -5.36 9.88
CA GLY A 27 -24.08 -5.53 10.91
C GLY A 27 -23.28 -6.84 10.82
N GLY A 28 -23.56 -7.70 9.83
CA GLY A 28 -22.85 -8.95 9.56
C GLY A 28 -21.86 -8.83 8.40
N HIS A 29 -20.94 -9.79 8.28
CA HIS A 29 -19.96 -9.85 7.18
C HIS A 29 -20.66 -9.98 5.82
N ASP A 30 -20.34 -9.10 4.87
CA ASP A 30 -20.86 -9.17 3.49
C ASP A 30 -20.08 -10.23 2.68
N ALA A 31 -20.63 -11.45 2.65
CA ALA A 31 -20.00 -12.59 1.97
C ALA A 31 -20.05 -12.51 0.44
N LEU A 32 -20.95 -11.69 -0.13
CA LEU A 32 -21.07 -11.56 -1.59
C LEU A 32 -19.98 -10.64 -2.15
N ARG A 33 -19.60 -9.60 -1.41
CA ARG A 33 -18.54 -8.67 -1.84
C ARG A 33 -17.15 -9.09 -1.36
N TYR A 34 -17.03 -9.62 -0.14
CA TYR A 34 -15.74 -9.95 0.49
C TYR A 34 -15.44 -11.45 0.53
N GLY A 35 -16.32 -12.29 -0.01
CA GLY A 35 -16.16 -13.74 -0.01
C GLY A 35 -16.44 -14.39 1.35
N THR A 36 -16.29 -15.71 1.42
CA THR A 36 -16.60 -16.50 2.62
C THR A 36 -15.53 -16.34 3.70
N ARG A 37 -15.96 -16.01 4.93
CA ARG A 37 -15.08 -15.88 6.10
C ARG A 37 -14.59 -17.25 6.59
N SER A 38 -13.31 -17.36 6.92
CA SER A 38 -12.71 -18.58 7.49
C SER A 38 -12.08 -18.29 8.85
N ILE A 39 -12.65 -18.81 9.93
CA ILE A 39 -12.13 -18.61 11.30
C ILE A 39 -10.69 -19.12 11.43
N LYS A 40 -10.34 -20.18 10.69
CA LYS A 40 -8.98 -20.74 10.67
C LYS A 40 -7.95 -19.71 10.19
N THR A 41 -8.26 -18.90 9.18
CA THR A 41 -7.32 -17.88 8.67
C THR A 41 -7.26 -16.65 9.56
N GLU A 42 -8.21 -16.47 10.47
CA GLU A 42 -8.21 -15.36 11.43
C GLU A 42 -7.46 -15.68 12.72
N VAL A 43 -7.50 -16.94 13.14
CA VAL A 43 -6.89 -17.41 14.39
C VAL A 43 -5.46 -17.90 14.18
N LEU A 44 -5.13 -18.45 13.01
CA LEU A 44 -3.77 -18.90 12.74
C LEU A 44 -2.85 -17.72 12.47
N ALA A 45 -1.74 -17.76 13.18
CA ALA A 45 -0.57 -16.93 12.95
C ALA A 45 -0.11 -17.02 11.48
N GLY A 46 0.15 -15.86 10.88
CA GLY A 46 0.68 -15.76 9.53
C GLY A 46 2.14 -16.22 9.47
N HIS A 47 2.73 -16.28 8.27
CA HIS A 47 4.16 -16.59 8.20
C HIS A 47 4.96 -15.35 8.63
N PRO A 48 5.99 -15.44 9.48
CA PRO A 48 6.72 -14.27 9.99
C PRO A 48 7.41 -13.45 8.88
N LEU A 49 7.68 -14.06 7.72
CA LEU A 49 8.20 -13.37 6.54
C LEU A 49 7.16 -12.48 5.84
N GLU A 50 5.87 -12.84 5.92
CA GLU A 50 4.78 -12.12 5.24
C GLU A 50 4.77 -10.65 5.69
N GLN A 51 4.76 -10.43 7.01
CA GLN A 51 4.82 -9.08 7.57
C GLN A 51 6.10 -8.33 7.18
N ARG A 52 7.23 -9.04 7.10
CA ARG A 52 8.50 -8.43 6.68
C ARG A 52 8.42 -7.98 5.23
N LEU A 53 7.81 -8.78 4.35
CA LEU A 53 7.63 -8.42 2.95
C LEU A 53 6.72 -7.19 2.82
N ASP A 54 5.61 -7.15 3.55
CA ASP A 54 4.68 -6.03 3.55
C ASP A 54 5.33 -4.70 3.97
N GLN A 55 6.24 -4.73 4.96
CA GLN A 55 6.91 -3.53 5.49
C GLN A 55 8.28 -3.26 4.86
N TRP A 56 8.69 -4.06 3.87
CA TRP A 56 10.03 -3.97 3.28
C TRP A 56 10.31 -2.57 2.71
N GLN A 57 9.43 -2.07 1.83
CA GLN A 57 9.60 -0.76 1.19
C GLN A 57 9.58 0.40 2.18
N GLU A 58 8.66 0.39 3.14
CA GLU A 58 8.59 1.45 4.15
C GLU A 58 9.86 1.47 5.01
N SER A 59 10.40 0.30 5.36
CA SER A 59 11.64 0.21 6.13
C SER A 59 12.86 0.70 5.34
N GLN A 60 12.94 0.39 4.04
CA GLN A 60 14.00 0.92 3.16
C GLN A 60 13.89 2.45 3.02
N TRP A 61 12.66 2.97 2.91
CA TRP A 61 12.42 4.39 2.84
C TRP A 61 12.81 5.11 4.14
N GLU A 62 12.44 4.56 5.29
CA GLU A 62 12.82 5.10 6.61
C GLU A 62 14.36 5.11 6.76
N LEU A 63 15.03 4.03 6.32
CA LEU A 63 16.48 3.96 6.30
C LEU A 63 17.10 5.09 5.46
N LYS A 64 16.60 5.32 4.24
CA LYS A 64 17.05 6.39 3.34
C LYS A 64 16.89 7.78 3.97
N LEU A 65 15.74 8.04 4.60
CA LEU A 65 15.47 9.29 5.30
C LEU A 65 16.40 9.50 6.50
N ASN A 66 16.65 8.44 7.27
CA ASN A 66 17.58 8.48 8.40
C ASN A 66 19.02 8.77 7.95
N MET A 67 19.44 8.17 6.83
CA MET A 67 20.76 8.43 6.24
C MET A 67 20.88 9.86 5.74
N ALA A 68 19.89 10.35 4.98
CA ALA A 68 19.85 11.72 4.49
C ALA A 68 19.88 12.73 5.65
N ARG A 69 19.18 12.44 6.76
CA ARG A 69 19.23 13.25 7.98
C ARG A 69 20.64 13.32 8.57
N GLN A 70 21.35 12.21 8.63
CA GLN A 70 22.69 12.18 9.23
C GLN A 70 23.73 12.88 8.36
N VAL A 71 23.67 12.71 7.05
CA VAL A 71 24.65 13.27 6.11
C VAL A 71 24.39 14.74 5.82
N HIS A 72 23.12 15.09 5.58
CA HIS A 72 22.74 16.43 5.11
C HIS A 72 21.99 17.26 6.17
N GLY A 73 21.61 16.67 7.30
CA GLY A 73 20.83 17.35 8.34
C GLY A 73 19.32 17.29 8.11
N MET A 74 18.56 17.99 8.96
CA MET A 74 17.09 17.91 9.02
C MET A 74 16.34 18.28 7.75
N HIS A 75 16.87 19.22 6.98
CA HIS A 75 16.16 19.78 5.83
C HIS A 75 16.01 18.77 4.67
N ALA A 76 16.97 17.86 4.50
CA ALA A 76 16.98 16.87 3.43
C ALA A 76 15.80 15.87 3.50
N PRO A 77 15.57 15.14 4.61
CA PRO A 77 14.43 14.23 4.70
C PRO A 77 13.08 14.95 4.59
N ILE A 78 12.98 16.17 5.12
CA ILE A 78 11.76 17.00 5.02
C ILE A 78 11.45 17.31 3.56
N LYS A 79 12.45 17.73 2.78
CA LYS A 79 12.31 17.98 1.34
C LYS A 79 11.91 16.70 0.59
N MET A 80 12.57 15.58 0.85
CA MET A 80 12.25 14.28 0.23
C MET A 80 10.82 13.82 0.52
N MET A 81 10.35 13.99 1.76
CA MET A 81 8.97 13.68 2.14
C MET A 81 7.96 14.58 1.41
N MET A 82 8.24 15.88 1.30
CA MET A 82 7.39 16.82 0.57
C MET A 82 7.33 16.50 -0.93
N GLU A 83 8.47 16.21 -1.56
CA GLU A 83 8.53 15.83 -2.98
C GLU A 83 7.72 14.57 -3.25
N LYS A 84 7.86 13.54 -2.38
CA LYS A 84 7.06 12.32 -2.45
C LYS A 84 5.56 12.59 -2.36
N ASP A 85 5.13 13.44 -1.42
CA ASP A 85 3.72 13.78 -1.21
C ASP A 85 3.13 14.59 -2.37
N ILE A 86 3.89 15.53 -2.93
CA ILE A 86 3.45 16.31 -4.09
C ILE A 86 3.25 15.40 -5.31
N VAL A 87 4.19 14.46 -5.54
CA VAL A 87 4.13 13.56 -6.69
C VAL A 87 3.03 12.51 -6.52
N SER A 88 2.81 11.98 -5.31
CA SER A 88 1.77 10.96 -5.06
C SER A 88 0.34 11.46 -5.31
N LYS A 89 0.10 12.76 -5.12
CA LYS A 89 -1.21 13.39 -5.32
C LYS A 89 -1.62 13.51 -6.79
N ARG A 90 -0.66 13.47 -7.73
CA ARG A 90 -0.96 13.58 -9.17
C ARG A 90 -1.41 12.22 -9.71
N GLN A 91 -2.71 11.97 -9.67
CA GLN A 91 -3.30 10.77 -10.26
C GLN A 91 -4.30 11.10 -11.38
N ARG A 92 -4.40 10.19 -12.35
CA ARG A 92 -5.46 10.22 -13.37
C ARG A 92 -6.78 9.73 -12.78
N MET A 93 -7.84 9.76 -13.60
CA MET A 93 -9.14 9.19 -13.24
C MET A 93 -8.97 7.74 -12.72
N PRO A 94 -9.69 7.31 -11.66
CA PRO A 94 -9.53 6.00 -11.01
C PRO A 94 -9.41 4.78 -11.93
N VAL A 95 -10.06 4.79 -13.10
CA VAL A 95 -10.06 3.67 -14.05
C VAL A 95 -8.90 3.69 -15.04
N MET A 96 -8.17 4.81 -15.14
CA MET A 96 -7.04 4.91 -16.06
C MET A 96 -5.72 4.69 -15.30
N PRO A 97 -4.86 3.78 -15.78
CA PRO A 97 -3.54 3.62 -15.18
C PRO A 97 -2.74 4.92 -15.30
N SER A 98 -2.19 5.38 -14.17
CA SER A 98 -1.21 6.48 -14.14
C SER A 98 0.18 5.90 -14.00
N SER A 99 1.03 6.14 -14.99
CA SER A 99 2.47 5.86 -14.91
C SER A 99 3.08 6.81 -13.87
N ASN A 100 3.36 6.31 -12.66
CA ASN A 100 3.89 7.08 -11.54
C ASN A 100 5.41 7.26 -11.63
N LEU A 101 5.96 7.48 -12.83
CA LEU A 101 7.40 7.49 -13.10
C LEU A 101 8.20 8.42 -12.16
N HIS A 102 7.66 9.60 -11.84
CA HIS A 102 8.32 10.54 -10.93
C HIS A 102 8.41 10.00 -9.50
N LEU A 103 7.42 9.23 -9.06
CA LEU A 103 7.43 8.58 -7.75
C LEU A 103 8.48 7.47 -7.75
N ASP A 104 8.56 6.71 -8.84
CA ASP A 104 9.53 5.62 -8.99
C ASP A 104 10.97 6.15 -8.96
N ILE A 105 11.24 7.29 -9.61
CA ILE A 105 12.55 7.98 -9.55
C ILE A 105 12.88 8.40 -8.10
N LEU A 106 11.92 8.97 -7.37
CA LEU A 106 12.16 9.39 -5.97
C LEU A 106 12.41 8.18 -5.04
N MET A 107 11.75 7.07 -5.32
CA MET A 107 11.93 5.80 -4.62
C MET A 107 13.19 5.05 -5.05
N GLY A 108 13.73 5.33 -6.23
CA GLY A 108 14.83 4.58 -6.85
C GLY A 108 14.40 3.20 -7.36
N LYS A 109 13.14 3.07 -7.80
CA LYS A 109 12.60 1.84 -8.43
C LYS A 109 12.76 1.85 -9.96
N ASP A 110 13.17 2.96 -10.56
CA ASP A 110 13.28 3.15 -12.01
C ASP A 110 14.37 2.30 -12.68
N GLU A 111 15.36 1.85 -11.91
CA GLU A 111 16.43 0.96 -12.38
C GLU A 111 16.15 -0.53 -12.12
N THR A 112 15.07 -0.86 -11.43
CA THR A 112 14.73 -2.23 -11.04
C THR A 112 13.50 -2.74 -11.78
N ILE A 113 13.50 -4.02 -12.13
CA ILE A 113 12.34 -4.69 -12.74
C ILE A 113 11.78 -5.66 -11.69
N ASP A 114 10.48 -5.56 -11.41
CA ASP A 114 9.78 -6.40 -10.43
C ASP A 114 8.78 -7.34 -11.12
N PHE A 115 8.15 -8.23 -10.34
CA PHE A 115 7.17 -9.19 -10.86
C PHE A 115 5.97 -8.51 -11.56
N GLU A 116 5.59 -7.31 -11.09
CA GLU A 116 4.49 -6.50 -11.62
C GLU A 116 4.73 -6.11 -13.09
N ASP A 117 5.99 -5.88 -13.47
CA ASP A 117 6.38 -5.45 -14.81
C ASP A 117 6.27 -6.59 -15.84
N PHE A 118 6.42 -7.85 -15.40
CA PHE A 118 6.35 -9.02 -16.27
C PHE A 118 4.97 -9.67 -16.29
N LEU A 119 4.33 -9.80 -15.11
CA LEU A 119 3.05 -10.51 -14.97
C LEU A 119 1.83 -9.61 -15.13
N ASN A 120 2.03 -8.29 -15.22
CA ASN A 120 1.01 -7.25 -15.19
C ASN A 120 0.24 -7.21 -13.86
N ASP A 121 0.02 -6.02 -13.31
CA ASP A 121 -0.79 -5.87 -12.10
C ASP A 121 -2.27 -6.08 -12.44
N PRO A 122 -3.01 -7.00 -11.76
CA PRO A 122 -4.45 -7.12 -11.90
C PRO A 122 -5.20 -5.79 -11.71
N ASN A 123 -4.68 -4.88 -10.89
CA ASN A 123 -5.25 -3.54 -10.67
C ASN A 123 -5.07 -2.60 -11.88
N MET A 124 -4.13 -2.89 -12.78
CA MET A 124 -3.91 -2.17 -14.04
C MET A 124 -4.56 -2.88 -15.23
N SER A 125 -5.46 -3.84 -15.00
CA SER A 125 -6.19 -4.50 -16.09
C SER A 125 -6.92 -3.45 -16.95
N THR A 126 -6.76 -3.57 -18.26
CA THR A 126 -7.46 -2.76 -19.26
C THR A 126 -8.91 -3.19 -19.45
N ASP A 127 -9.36 -4.22 -18.73
CA ASP A 127 -10.75 -4.63 -18.73
C ASP A 127 -11.65 -3.46 -18.28
N ILE A 128 -12.79 -3.33 -18.95
CA ILE A 128 -13.69 -2.19 -18.77
C ILE A 128 -14.30 -2.27 -17.36
N ILE A 129 -13.73 -1.51 -16.42
CA ILE A 129 -14.29 -1.31 -15.08
C ILE A 129 -15.36 -0.22 -15.16
N ASP A 130 -16.47 -0.41 -14.44
CA ASP A 130 -17.48 0.63 -14.26
C ASP A 130 -16.84 1.90 -13.66
N ILE A 131 -16.77 2.96 -14.47
CA ILE A 131 -16.13 4.23 -14.12
C ILE A 131 -16.85 4.89 -12.96
N HIS A 132 -18.17 4.74 -12.88
CA HIS A 132 -18.98 5.36 -11.84
C HIS A 132 -18.74 4.68 -10.48
N GLY A 133 -18.85 3.35 -10.41
CA GLY A 133 -18.56 2.60 -9.18
C GLY A 133 -17.12 2.77 -8.68
N ALA A 134 -16.13 2.80 -9.59
CA ALA A 134 -14.73 3.04 -9.20
C ALA A 134 -14.50 4.46 -8.65
N MET A 135 -15.19 5.46 -9.19
CA MET A 135 -15.14 6.84 -8.72
C MET A 135 -15.82 7.01 -7.37
N GLU A 136 -16.99 6.40 -7.19
CA GLU A 136 -17.74 6.38 -5.94
C GLU A 136 -16.90 5.79 -4.80
N HIS A 137 -16.25 4.65 -5.05
CA HIS A 137 -15.34 4.03 -4.09
C HIS A 137 -14.13 4.94 -3.77
N LYS A 138 -13.48 5.53 -4.79
CA LYS A 138 -12.32 6.40 -4.59
C LYS A 138 -12.66 7.68 -3.82
N LEU A 139 -13.83 8.25 -4.05
CA LEU A 139 -14.30 9.48 -3.40
C LEU A 139 -15.09 9.23 -2.11
N ASN A 140 -15.23 7.97 -1.69
CA ASN A 140 -16.09 7.56 -0.57
C ASN A 140 -17.54 8.07 -0.69
N LEU A 141 -18.04 8.21 -1.92
CA LEU A 141 -19.42 8.57 -2.20
C LEU A 141 -20.23 7.26 -2.23
N LYS A 142 -20.73 6.83 -1.08
CA LYS A 142 -21.66 5.69 -1.00
C LYS A 142 -23.08 6.19 -1.30
N VAL A 143 -23.72 5.65 -2.34
CA VAL A 143 -25.18 5.62 -2.48
C VAL A 143 -25.71 4.35 -1.85
#